data_AF-A0A1M3HRM0-F1
#
_entry.id   AF-A0A1M3HRM0-F1
#
_cell.length_a   1.000
_cell.length_b   1.000
_cell.length_c   1.000
_cell.angle_alpha   90.00
_cell.angle_beta   90.00
_cell.angle_gamma   90.00
#
_symmetry.space_group_name_H-M   'P 1'
#
loop_
_entity.id
_entity.type
_entity.pdbx_description
1 polymer ?
#
loop_
_entity_poly.entity_id
_entity_poly.type
_entity_poly.pdbx_seq_one_letter_code
_entity_poly.pdbx_strand_id
1 'polypeptide(L)'
;MTVSASLFDPVEQSPIEAAGTWLADLMAGSMVTALCVIAVAMLGLLMLWGDVPVRRGVQVILGCFVLLSASTVAGALQNLGGDLAGSDRAPVPFVIEQAPPPVLPPANYDPYAGASLRRRR
;
A
#
# COMPACT_ATOMS: atom_id res chain seq x y z
N MET A 1 -31.06 11.94 -15.46
CA MET A 1 -31.20 11.19 -14.19
C MET A 1 -29.90 11.37 -13.43
N THR A 2 -29.84 12.37 -12.56
CA THR A 2 -28.66 12.71 -11.77
C THR A 2 -28.65 11.84 -10.52
N VAL A 3 -27.64 10.99 -10.41
CA VAL A 3 -27.41 10.12 -9.25
C VAL A 3 -27.04 11.00 -8.06
N SER A 4 -27.80 10.89 -6.97
CA SER A 4 -27.44 11.48 -5.68
C SER A 4 -26.23 10.72 -5.13
N ALA A 5 -25.12 11.43 -4.92
CA ALA A 5 -23.98 10.88 -4.17
C ALA A 5 -24.46 10.60 -2.74
N SER A 6 -24.43 9.33 -2.34
CA SER A 6 -24.81 8.88 -1.00
C SER A 6 -23.88 9.48 0.05
N LEU A 7 -24.44 10.09 1.10
CA LEU A 7 -23.71 10.53 2.30
C LEU A 7 -23.06 9.37 3.11
N PHE A 8 -23.30 8.14 2.69
CA PHE A 8 -22.76 6.90 3.28
C PHE A 8 -21.65 6.28 2.43
N ASP A 9 -21.26 6.92 1.32
CA ASP A 9 -20.01 6.58 0.66
C ASP A 9 -18.88 7.04 1.59
N PRO A 10 -17.91 6.18 1.96
CA PRO A 10 -16.81 6.61 2.79
C PRO A 10 -16.11 7.76 2.07
N VAL A 11 -16.20 8.97 2.64
CA VAL A 11 -15.52 10.16 2.13
C VAL A 11 -14.05 9.82 1.96
N GLU A 12 -13.63 9.81 0.70
CA GLU A 12 -12.35 9.34 0.17
C GLU A 12 -11.11 9.99 0.79
N GLN A 13 -11.21 11.14 1.46
CA GLN A 13 -10.18 11.61 2.38
C GLN A 13 -10.73 12.72 3.27
N SER A 14 -10.68 12.58 4.60
CA SER A 14 -11.13 13.60 5.52
C SER A 14 -10.23 14.87 5.47
N PRO A 15 -10.75 16.09 5.65
CA PRO A 15 -9.94 17.31 5.51
C PRO A 15 -8.76 17.40 6.51
N ILE A 16 -8.87 16.73 7.65
CA ILE A 16 -7.85 16.71 8.71
C ILE A 16 -6.64 15.85 8.31
N GLU A 17 -6.87 14.71 7.67
CA GLU A 17 -5.79 13.87 7.13
C GLU A 17 -5.14 14.51 5.90
N ALA A 18 -5.86 15.29 5.09
CA ALA A 18 -5.26 16.12 4.04
C ALA A 18 -4.34 17.21 4.63
N ALA A 19 -4.76 17.87 5.72
CA ALA A 19 -3.90 18.83 6.42
C ALA A 19 -2.69 18.15 7.08
N GLY A 20 -2.88 16.96 7.67
CA GLY A 20 -1.82 16.17 8.29
C GLY A 20 -0.77 15.68 7.28
N THR A 21 -1.21 15.23 6.11
CA THR A 21 -0.31 14.83 5.01
C THR A 21 0.47 16.01 4.46
N TRP A 22 -0.13 17.19 4.28
CA TRP A 22 0.59 18.40 3.87
C TRP A 22 1.69 18.80 4.86
N LEU A 23 1.40 18.75 6.17
CA LEU A 23 2.39 19.03 7.20
C LEU A 23 3.51 17.99 7.23
N ALA A 24 3.16 16.71 7.05
CA ALA A 24 4.12 15.63 6.97
C ALA A 24 5.02 15.75 5.74
N ASP A 25 4.48 16.20 4.60
CA ASP A 25 5.22 16.39 3.35
C ASP A 25 6.24 17.55 3.48
N LEU A 26 5.87 18.62 4.18
CA LEU A 26 6.79 19.69 4.54
C LEU A 26 7.91 19.22 5.50
N MET A 27 7.57 18.38 6.48
CA MET A 27 8.55 17.83 7.42
C MET A 27 9.48 16.80 6.79
N ALA A 28 8.99 16.00 5.83
CA ALA A 28 9.76 14.96 5.16
C ALA A 28 10.62 15.49 4.00
N GLY A 29 10.15 16.49 3.25
CA GLY A 29 10.81 16.97 2.04
C GLY A 29 11.67 18.22 2.24
N SER A 30 11.03 19.36 2.52
CA SER A 30 11.70 20.68 2.47
C SER A 30 12.51 20.98 3.73
N MET A 31 12.04 20.55 4.90
CA MET A 31 12.73 20.82 6.17
C MET A 31 14.00 19.98 6.34
N VAL A 32 13.99 18.73 5.87
CA VAL A 32 15.17 17.85 5.90
C VAL A 32 16.30 18.43 5.07
N THR A 33 15.99 18.86 3.84
CA THR A 33 16.98 19.46 2.93
C THR A 33 17.51 20.78 3.48
N ALA A 34 16.64 21.65 4.01
CA ALA A 34 17.05 22.89 4.65
C ALA A 34 17.97 22.68 5.87
N LEU A 35 17.65 21.73 6.76
CA LEU A 35 18.49 21.37 7.91
C LEU A 35 19.87 20.84 7.47
N CYS A 36 19.93 20.01 6.42
CA CYS A 36 21.20 19.52 5.87
C CYS A 36 22.04 20.68 5.31
N VAL A 37 21.43 21.64 4.59
CA VAL A 37 22.14 22.82 4.06
C VAL A 37 22.65 23.73 5.18
N ILE A 38 21.84 23.98 6.22
CA ILE A 38 22.24 24.77 7.39
C ILE A 38 23.43 24.11 8.09
N ALA A 39 23.41 22.78 8.26
CA ALA A 39 24.52 22.04 8.85
C ALA A 39 25.80 22.15 8.00
N VAL A 40 25.70 22.04 6.66
CA VAL A 40 26.83 22.25 5.74
C VAL A 40 27.36 23.67 5.80
N ALA A 41 26.48 24.68 5.89
CA ALA A 41 26.85 26.08 6.01
C ALA A 41 27.60 26.36 7.32
N MET A 42 27.13 25.81 8.44
CA MET A 42 27.83 25.91 9.73
C MET A 42 29.23 25.28 9.67
N LEU A 43 29.42 24.15 8.98
CA LEU A 43 30.75 23.52 8.81
C LEU A 43 31.70 24.35 7.94
N GLY A 44 31.18 24.95 6.86
CA GLY A 44 31.94 25.88 6.04
C GLY A 44 32.37 27.13 6.83
N LEU A 45 31.48 27.61 7.71
CA LEU A 45 31.80 28.69 8.63
C LEU A 45 32.89 28.24 9.62
N LEU A 46 32.76 27.07 10.24
CA LEU A 46 33.75 26.51 11.18
C LEU A 46 35.14 26.34 10.54
N MET A 47 35.22 26.01 9.25
CA MET A 47 36.45 26.01 8.47
C MET A 47 37.04 27.42 8.28
N LEU A 48 36.19 28.44 8.15
CA LEU A 48 36.60 29.84 8.08
C LEU A 48 37.13 30.38 9.42
N TRP A 49 36.63 29.84 10.54
CA TRP A 49 37.10 30.20 11.90
C TRP A 49 38.51 29.69 12.23
N GLY A 50 39.15 28.90 11.36
CA GLY A 50 40.60 28.65 11.38
C GLY A 50 41.10 27.55 12.32
N ASP A 51 40.23 26.88 13.09
CA ASP A 51 40.67 25.92 14.13
C ASP A 51 40.16 24.49 13.95
N VAL A 52 39.28 24.23 12.97
CA VAL A 52 38.57 22.94 12.92
C VAL A 52 39.29 21.95 12.00
N PRO A 53 39.68 20.76 12.48
CA PRO A 53 40.39 19.79 11.67
C PRO A 53 39.52 19.37 10.49
N VAL A 54 40.04 19.52 9.27
CA VAL A 54 39.40 19.17 7.98
C VAL A 54 38.69 17.82 8.00
N ARG A 55 39.23 16.88 8.77
CA ARG A 55 38.68 15.54 9.00
C ARG A 55 37.25 15.58 9.55
N ARG A 56 36.94 16.50 10.47
CA ARG A 56 35.58 16.68 11.03
C ARG A 56 34.61 17.25 10.00
N GLY A 57 35.07 18.20 9.17
CA GLY A 57 34.27 18.72 8.07
C GLY A 57 33.87 17.61 7.07
N VAL A 58 34.85 16.83 6.62
CA VAL A 58 34.64 15.74 5.66
C VAL A 58 33.71 14.66 6.23
N GLN A 59 33.86 14.28 7.50
CA GLN A 59 33.05 13.23 8.11
C GLN A 59 31.57 13.62 8.22
N VAL A 60 31.26 14.90 8.44
CA VAL A 60 29.86 15.38 8.50
C VAL A 60 29.26 15.55 7.10
N ILE A 61 30.04 16.00 6.11
CA ILE A 61 29.60 16.08 4.70
C ILE A 61 29.23 14.67 4.20
N LEU A 62 30.06 13.66 4.46
CA LEU A 62 29.74 12.27 4.13
C LEU A 62 28.47 11.80 4.84
N GLY A 63 28.28 12.15 6.12
CA GLY A 63 27.06 11.83 6.87
C GLY A 63 25.79 12.41 6.24
N CYS A 64 25.78 13.71 5.90
CA CYS A 64 24.64 14.35 5.24
C CYS A 64 24.36 13.73 3.85
N PHE A 65 25.40 13.42 3.08
CA PHE A 65 25.24 12.79 1.76
C PHE A 65 24.61 11.39 1.85
N VAL A 66 25.03 10.58 2.84
CA VAL A 66 24.46 9.25 3.09
C VAL A 66 23.02 9.34 3.57
N LEU A 67 22.68 10.25 4.49
CA LEU A 67 21.32 10.43 4.99
C LEU A 67 20.34 10.85 3.88
N LEU A 68 20.74 11.78 3.02
CA LEU A 68 19.91 12.25 1.90
C LEU A 68 19.72 11.16 0.82
N SER A 69 20.77 10.41 0.51
CA SER A 69 20.68 9.29 -0.43
C SER A 69 19.78 8.18 0.12
N ALA A 70 19.92 7.84 1.41
CA ALA A 70 19.11 6.83 2.06
C ALA A 70 17.62 7.20 2.11
N SER A 71 17.28 8.46 2.43
CA SER A 71 15.89 8.91 2.46
C SER A 71 15.25 8.92 1.08
N THR A 72 16.00 9.34 0.04
CA THR A 72 15.56 9.24 -1.36
C THR A 72 15.25 7.80 -1.77
N VAL A 73 16.13 6.84 -1.44
CA VAL A 73 15.94 5.43 -1.77
C VAL A 73 14.77 4.83 -0.99
N ALA A 74 14.65 5.17 0.30
CA ALA A 74 13.54 4.72 1.13
C ALA A 74 12.18 5.25 0.64
N GLY A 75 12.12 6.53 0.26
CA GLY A 75 10.92 7.14 -0.34
C GLY A 75 10.54 6.50 -1.67
N ALA A 76 11.52 6.24 -2.54
CA ALA A 76 11.30 5.52 -3.79
C ALA A 76 10.74 4.11 -3.56
N LEU A 77 11.27 3.37 -2.57
CA LEU A 77 10.78 2.04 -2.22
C LEU A 77 9.37 2.07 -1.63
N GLN A 78 9.07 3.05 -0.78
CA GLN A 78 7.74 3.23 -0.21
C GLN A 78 6.71 3.61 -1.27
N ASN A 79 7.08 4.42 -2.27
CA ASN A 79 6.21 4.75 -3.40
C ASN A 79 5.88 3.49 -4.22
N LEU A 80 6.91 2.72 -4.58
CA LEU A 80 6.74 1.45 -5.31
C LEU A 80 5.93 0.42 -4.49
N GLY A 81 6.18 0.34 -3.17
CA GLY A 81 5.46 -0.53 -2.25
C GLY A 81 4.01 -0.10 -2.03
N GLY A 82 3.75 1.21 -2.01
CA GLY A 82 2.41 1.80 -1.94
C GLY A 82 1.60 1.49 -3.20
N ASP A 83 2.22 1.56 -4.38
CA ASP A 83 1.59 1.15 -5.65
C ASP A 83 1.25 -0.35 -5.66
N LEU A 84 2.10 -1.19 -5.06
CA LEU A 84 1.87 -2.63 -4.92
C LEU A 84 0.81 -2.97 -3.85
N ALA A 85 0.70 -2.16 -2.80
CA ALA A 85 -0.31 -2.31 -1.74
C ALA A 85 -1.68 -1.76 -2.17
N GLY A 86 -1.69 -0.69 -2.97
CA GLY A 86 -2.86 -0.10 -3.61
C GLY A 86 -3.24 -0.77 -4.93
N SER A 87 -2.43 -1.70 -5.43
CA SER A 87 -2.84 -2.66 -6.46
C SER A 87 -3.90 -3.56 -5.83
N ASP A 88 -5.12 -3.07 -5.89
CA ASP A 88 -6.37 -3.74 -5.56
C ASP A 88 -6.44 -4.98 -6.46
N ARG A 89 -5.76 -6.05 -6.02
CA ARG A 89 -5.86 -7.36 -6.64
C ARG A 89 -7.33 -7.71 -6.51
N ALA A 90 -8.07 -7.52 -7.60
CA ALA A 90 -9.43 -8.01 -7.73
C ALA A 90 -9.44 -9.43 -7.15
N PRO A 91 -10.35 -9.75 -6.22
CA PRO A 91 -10.42 -11.10 -5.66
C PRO A 91 -10.49 -12.04 -6.85
N VAL A 92 -9.41 -12.77 -7.12
CA VAL A 92 -9.42 -13.78 -8.18
C VAL A 92 -10.49 -14.76 -7.72
N PRO A 93 -11.64 -14.84 -8.43
CA PRO A 93 -12.69 -15.74 -7.99
C PRO A 93 -12.05 -17.13 -7.98
N PHE A 94 -12.07 -17.75 -6.81
CA PHE A 94 -11.70 -19.14 -6.66
C PHE A 94 -12.74 -19.96 -7.42
N VAL A 95 -12.49 -20.15 -8.71
CA VAL A 95 -13.25 -21.06 -9.55
C VAL A 95 -12.75 -22.45 -9.20
N ILE A 96 -13.47 -23.15 -8.32
CA ILE A 96 -13.43 -24.61 -8.34
C ILE A 96 -13.87 -24.99 -9.74
N GLU A 97 -12.95 -25.49 -10.55
CA GLU A 97 -13.29 -26.21 -11.78
C GLU A 97 -14.12 -27.43 -11.35
N GLN A 98 -15.45 -27.27 -11.30
CA GLN A 98 -16.36 -28.37 -11.00
C GLN A 98 -16.23 -29.35 -12.15
N ALA A 99 -15.51 -30.45 -11.92
CA ALA A 99 -15.49 -31.58 -12.83
C ALA A 99 -16.95 -31.92 -13.23
N PRO A 100 -17.24 -32.14 -14.53
CA PRO A 100 -18.58 -32.49 -14.99
C PRO A 100 -19.19 -33.58 -14.10
N PRO A 101 -20.44 -33.42 -13.64
CA PRO A 101 -21.06 -34.40 -12.76
C PRO A 101 -20.98 -35.77 -13.44
N PRO A 102 -20.52 -36.83 -12.75
CA PRO A 102 -20.47 -38.17 -13.31
C PRO A 102 -21.88 -38.51 -13.80
N VAL A 103 -21.98 -38.97 -15.06
CA VAL A 103 -23.26 -39.37 -15.65
C VAL A 103 -23.75 -40.56 -14.83
N LEU A 104 -24.69 -40.29 -13.93
CA LEU A 104 -25.34 -41.31 -13.11
C LEU A 104 -26.10 -42.24 -14.07
N PRO A 105 -25.86 -43.56 -14.04
CA PRO A 105 -26.70 -44.51 -14.75
C PRO A 105 -28.17 -44.27 -14.35
N PRO A 106 -29.13 -44.37 -15.29
CA PRO A 106 -30.53 -44.14 -14.98
C PRO A 106 -30.95 -45.08 -13.85
N ALA A 107 -31.40 -44.49 -12.74
CA ALA A 107 -31.87 -45.23 -11.57
C ALA A 107 -33.19 -45.93 -11.94
N ASN A 108 -33.08 -47.11 -12.55
CA ASN A 108 -34.21 -47.99 -12.90
C ASN A 108 -34.65 -48.85 -11.70
N TYR A 109 -34.62 -48.25 -10.51
CA TYR A 109 -35.03 -48.86 -9.27
C TYR A 109 -35.91 -47.86 -8.54
N ASP A 110 -37.23 -48.01 -8.71
CA ASP A 110 -38.24 -47.32 -7.91
C ASP A 110 -38.70 -48.27 -6.79
N PRO A 111 -38.22 -48.07 -5.56
CA PRO A 111 -38.58 -48.91 -4.41
C PRO A 111 -40.05 -48.72 -3.98
N TYR A 112 -40.74 -47.69 -4.48
CA TYR A 112 -42.15 -47.43 -4.22
C TYR A 112 -43.08 -48.04 -5.28
N ALA A 113 -42.54 -48.65 -6.34
CA ALA A 113 -43.33 -49.36 -7.36
C ALA A 113 -44.15 -50.55 -6.82
N GLY A 114 -43.84 -51.05 -5.62
CA GLY A 114 -44.62 -52.09 -4.93
C GLY A 114 -45.86 -51.59 -4.18
N ALA A 115 -45.99 -50.28 -3.94
CA ALA A 115 -47.08 -49.72 -3.13
C ALA A 115 -48.33 -49.34 -3.93
N SER A 116 -48.22 -49.20 -5.26
CA SER A 116 -49.32 -48.78 -6.14
C SER A 116 -50.22 -49.92 -6.62
N LEU A 117 -49.87 -51.18 -6.32
CA LEU A 117 -50.73 -52.32 -6.61
C LEU A 117 -51.84 -52.42 -5.56
N ARG A 118 -52.89 -51.61 -5.75
CA ARG A 118 -54.17 -51.77 -5.05
C ARG A 118 -54.77 -53.11 -5.50
N ARG A 119 -54.45 -54.20 -4.79
CA ARG A 119 -55.05 -55.54 -4.99
C ARG A 119 -56.56 -55.41 -4.93
N ARG A 120 -57.23 -55.36 -6.09
CA ARG A 120 -58.68 -55.54 -6.19
C ARG A 120 -58.94 -57.05 -6.05
N ARG A 121 -59.67 -57.43 -5.02
CA ARG A 121 -60.23 -58.77 -4.82
C ARG A 121 -61.71 -58.73 -5.15
#